data_AF-A0A9P6C7X8-F1
#
_entry.id   AF-A0A9P6C7X8-F1
#
_cell.length_a   1.000
_cell.length_b   1.000
_cell.length_c   1.000
_cell.angle_alpha   90.00
_cell.angle_beta   90.00
_cell.angle_gamma   90.00
#
_symmetry.space_group_name_H-M   'P 1'
#
loop_
_entity.id
_entity.type
_entity.pdbx_description
1 polymer ?
#
loop_
_entity_poly.entity_id
_entity_poly.type
_entity_poly.pdbx_seq_one_letter_code
_entity_poly.pdbx_strand_id
1 'polypeptide(L)'
;HEGAPVPHHANPFQHIEAESTFFKMLGEIIEGDIIPAGYGMLVNEWKDGIYPDVEYLKVGLRGKKEIQVSLAAPIWKKQAQLWVQGLSALSHFSK
;
A
#
# COMPACT_ATOMS: atom_id res chain seq x y z
N HIS A 1 -20.19 4.15 -20.28
CA HIS A 1 -18.84 3.71 -19.89
C HIS A 1 -18.87 2.19 -19.79
N GLU A 2 -18.00 1.52 -20.53
CA GLU A 2 -17.78 0.09 -20.38
C GLU A 2 -17.12 -0.14 -19.00
N GLY A 3 -17.64 -1.06 -18.20
CA GLY A 3 -17.15 -1.30 -16.84
C GLY A 3 -15.71 -1.80 -16.85
N ALA A 4 -14.91 -1.41 -15.86
CA ALA A 4 -13.57 -1.97 -15.69
C ALA A 4 -13.68 -3.50 -15.54
N PRO A 5 -12.86 -4.30 -16.25
CA PRO A 5 -12.91 -5.75 -16.17
C PRO A 5 -12.63 -6.17 -14.74
N VAL A 6 -13.62 -6.81 -14.11
CA VAL A 6 -13.46 -7.36 -12.76
C VAL A 6 -12.54 -8.58 -12.86
N PRO A 7 -11.51 -8.69 -12.01
CA PRO A 7 -10.66 -9.88 -11.98
C PRO A 7 -11.53 -11.14 -11.76
N HIS A 8 -11.44 -12.09 -12.68
CA HIS A 8 -12.19 -13.35 -12.61
C HIS A 8 -11.71 -14.29 -11.48
N HIS A 9 -10.50 -14.08 -10.98
CA HIS A 9 -9.91 -14.87 -9.90
C HIS A 9 -9.93 -14.04 -8.60
N ALA A 10 -10.72 -14.47 -7.62
CA ALA A 10 -10.80 -13.81 -6.32
C ALA A 10 -9.53 -13.99 -5.47
N ASN A 11 -8.72 -15.02 -5.77
CA ASN A 11 -7.47 -15.31 -5.09
C ASN A 11 -6.29 -15.12 -6.06
N PRO A 12 -5.29 -14.29 -5.73
CA PRO A 12 -4.08 -14.15 -6.55
C PRO A 12 -3.17 -15.39 -6.53
N PHE A 13 -3.41 -16.36 -5.63
CA PHE A 13 -2.65 -17.58 -5.51
C PHE A 13 -3.30 -18.74 -6.28
N GLN A 14 -2.51 -19.49 -7.05
CA GLN A 14 -2.98 -20.63 -7.82
C GLN A 14 -3.28 -21.87 -6.97
N HIS A 15 -2.66 -21.99 -5.79
CA HIS A 15 -2.79 -23.12 -4.87
C HIS A 15 -2.50 -22.69 -3.42
N ILE A 16 -3.02 -23.45 -2.46
CA ILE A 16 -2.98 -23.12 -1.02
C ILE A 16 -1.56 -23.05 -0.44
N GLU A 17 -0.62 -23.77 -1.04
CA GLU A 17 0.79 -23.79 -0.60
C GLU A 17 1.48 -22.46 -0.96
N ALA A 18 1.16 -21.86 -2.11
CA ALA A 18 1.66 -20.54 -2.49
C ALA A 18 1.12 -19.46 -1.55
N GLU A 19 -0.17 -19.52 -1.22
CA GLU A 19 -0.79 -18.62 -0.23
C GLU A 19 -0.12 -18.75 1.15
N SER A 20 0.12 -19.97 1.62
CA SER A 20 0.81 -20.23 2.89
C SER A 20 2.24 -19.70 2.89
N THR A 21 2.95 -19.87 1.76
CA THR A 21 4.32 -19.37 1.61
C THR A 21 4.33 -17.83 1.61
N PHE A 22 3.35 -17.19 0.96
CA PHE A 22 3.19 -15.74 0.98
C PHE A 22 2.99 -15.21 2.39
N PHE A 23 2.04 -15.77 3.15
CA PHE A 23 1.78 -15.30 4.51
C PHE A 23 2.95 -15.55 5.45
N LYS A 24 3.72 -16.64 5.24
CA LYS A 24 4.96 -16.86 5.98
C LYS A 24 6.00 -15.77 5.70
N MET A 25 6.29 -15.49 4.42
CA MET A 25 7.23 -14.43 4.03
C MET A 25 6.79 -13.05 4.53
N LEU A 26 5.49 -12.74 4.41
CA LEU A 26 4.92 -11.50 4.92
C LEU A 26 5.10 -11.39 6.44
N GLY A 27 4.89 -12.49 7.18
CA GLY A 27 5.15 -12.57 8.61
C GLY A 27 6.60 -12.22 8.95
N GLU A 28 7.56 -12.82 8.26
CA GLU A 28 9.00 -12.55 8.44
C GLU A 28 9.35 -11.06 8.16
N ILE A 29 8.73 -10.45 7.14
CA ILE A 29 8.90 -9.02 6.81
C ILE A 29 8.32 -8.12 7.90
N ILE A 30 7.13 -8.44 8.41
CA ILE A 30 6.45 -7.68 9.47
C ILE A 30 7.25 -7.78 10.76
N GLU A 31 7.66 -8.98 11.17
CA GLU A 31 8.44 -9.22 12.39
C GLU A 31 9.81 -8.54 12.33
N GLY A 32 10.43 -8.48 11.15
CA GLY A 32 11.68 -7.79 10.91
C GLY A 32 11.58 -6.26 10.79
N ASP A 33 10.37 -5.69 10.86
CA ASP A 33 10.09 -4.26 10.60
C ASP A 33 10.69 -3.76 9.28
N ILE A 34 10.70 -4.63 8.25
CA ILE A 34 11.33 -4.34 6.97
C ILE A 34 10.41 -3.43 6.17
N ILE A 35 10.89 -2.24 5.79
CA ILE A 35 10.18 -1.30 4.91
C ILE A 35 10.79 -1.35 3.50
N PRO A 36 10.07 -1.88 2.50
CA PRO A 36 10.56 -1.95 1.13
C PRO A 36 10.76 -0.55 0.53
N ALA A 37 11.86 -0.36 -0.20
CA ALA A 37 12.13 0.86 -0.95
C ALA A 37 11.30 0.94 -2.23
N GLY A 38 11.06 2.14 -2.74
CA GLY A 38 10.33 2.43 -3.96
C GLY A 38 8.82 2.57 -3.77
N TYR A 39 8.33 2.54 -2.54
CA TYR A 39 6.89 2.60 -2.22
C TYR A 39 6.46 3.86 -1.45
N GLY A 40 7.37 4.81 -1.21
CA GLY A 40 7.06 6.10 -0.57
C GLY A 40 6.86 6.01 0.94
N MET A 41 7.41 4.98 1.58
CA MET A 41 7.27 4.72 3.02
C MET A 41 8.57 4.86 3.80
N LEU A 42 9.71 4.96 3.12
CA LEU A 42 10.97 5.27 3.78
C LEU A 42 11.07 6.77 4.07
N VAL A 43 11.74 7.11 5.17
CA VAL A 43 11.94 8.52 5.59
C VAL A 43 12.61 9.35 4.49
N ASN A 44 13.54 8.77 3.75
CA ASN A 44 14.25 9.43 2.66
C ASN A 44 13.43 9.58 1.37
N GLU A 45 12.26 8.95 1.28
CA GLU A 45 11.30 9.11 0.18
C GLU A 45 10.28 10.22 0.46
N TRP A 46 10.21 10.70 1.70
CA TRP A 46 9.31 11.77 2.09
C TRP A 46 9.92 13.13 1.76
N LYS A 47 9.10 14.01 1.18
CA LYS A 47 9.53 15.33 0.67
C LYS A 47 10.33 16.16 1.69
N ASP A 48 9.97 16.09 2.96
CA ASP A 48 10.60 16.84 4.05
C ASP A 48 11.12 15.93 5.18
N GLY A 49 11.27 14.62 4.92
CA GLY A 49 11.65 13.64 5.94
C GLY A 49 10.59 13.37 7.02
N ILE A 50 9.37 13.91 6.83
CA ILE A 50 8.24 13.75 7.73
C ILE A 50 7.11 13.04 6.97
N TYR A 51 6.47 12.07 7.62
CA TYR A 51 5.32 11.38 7.06
C TYR A 51 4.18 12.39 6.87
N PRO A 52 3.49 12.42 5.72
CA PRO A 52 2.42 13.39 5.49
C PRO A 52 1.24 13.15 6.43
N ASP A 53 0.96 14.13 7.28
CA ASP A 53 -0.19 14.10 8.22
C ASP A 53 -1.46 14.70 7.59
N VAL A 54 -1.34 15.22 6.37
CA VAL A 54 -2.38 15.94 5.66
C VAL A 54 -2.27 15.65 4.17
N GLU A 55 -3.41 15.44 3.52
CA GLU A 55 -3.53 15.38 2.08
C GLU A 55 -4.55 16.42 1.57
N TYR A 56 -4.29 17.00 0.40
CA TYR A 56 -5.19 17.94 -0.26
C TYR A 56 -5.88 17.25 -1.43
N LEU A 57 -7.18 16.98 -1.29
CA LEU A 57 -7.97 16.34 -2.34
C LEU A 57 -8.65 17.41 -3.19
N LYS A 58 -8.52 17.30 -4.51
CA LYS A 58 -9.27 18.13 -5.46
C LYS A 58 -10.69 17.61 -5.59
N VAL A 59 -11.68 18.47 -5.35
CA VAL A 59 -13.10 18.12 -5.37
C VAL A 59 -13.92 19.02 -6.28
N GLY A 60 -15.09 18.50 -6.69
CA GLY A 60 -16.05 19.15 -7.57
C GLY A 60 -15.78 18.90 -9.05
N LEU A 61 -16.76 19.28 -9.90
CA LEU A 61 -16.85 18.98 -11.34
C LEU A 61 -15.64 19.39 -12.20
N ARG A 62 -14.71 20.20 -11.68
CA ARG A 62 -13.48 20.63 -12.37
C ARG A 62 -12.24 20.65 -11.47
N GLY A 63 -12.30 20.03 -10.28
CA GLY A 63 -11.17 19.99 -9.33
C GLY A 63 -10.66 21.35 -8.87
N LYS A 64 -11.49 22.40 -8.94
CA LYS A 64 -11.12 23.78 -8.58
C LYS A 64 -11.18 24.07 -7.08
N LYS A 65 -11.78 23.17 -6.31
CA LYS A 65 -11.84 23.26 -4.85
C LYS A 65 -10.90 22.20 -4.29
N GLU A 66 -10.14 22.56 -3.28
CA GLU A 66 -9.31 21.64 -2.53
C GLU A 66 -9.89 21.49 -1.13
N ILE A 67 -9.98 20.25 -0.66
CA ILE A 67 -10.28 19.95 0.73
C ILE A 67 -9.02 19.40 1.38
N GLN A 68 -8.73 19.91 2.56
CA GLN A 68 -7.66 19.39 3.40
C GLN A 68 -8.23 18.23 4.21
N VAL A 69 -7.60 17.06 4.12
CA VAL A 69 -7.94 15.87 4.89
C VAL A 69 -6.79 15.57 5.83
N SER A 70 -7.09 15.49 7.13
CA SER A 70 -6.11 14.98 8.09
C SER A 70 -5.96 13.48 7.89
N LEU A 71 -4.75 13.06 7.55
CA LEU A 71 -4.35 11.67 7.63
C LEU A 71 -4.03 11.43 9.10
N ALA A 72 -4.87 10.68 9.81
CA ALA A 72 -4.58 10.23 11.17
C ALA A 72 -3.28 9.40 11.20
N ALA A 73 -2.14 10.09 11.23
CA ALA A 73 -0.85 9.57 10.81
C ALA A 73 -0.40 8.32 11.57
N PRO A 74 -0.63 8.18 12.89
CA PRO A 74 -0.29 6.95 13.59
C PRO A 74 -1.05 5.71 13.09
N ILE A 75 -2.29 5.90 12.61
CA ILE A 75 -3.12 4.83 12.06
C ILE A 75 -2.71 4.57 10.61
N TRP A 76 -2.65 5.63 9.80
CA TRP A 76 -2.37 5.52 8.37
C TRP A 76 -0.95 5.06 8.07
N LYS A 77 0.05 5.50 8.83
CA LYS A 77 1.44 5.06 8.65
C LYS A 77 1.58 3.56 8.85
N LYS A 78 0.97 3.00 9.90
CA LYS A 78 0.99 1.55 10.16
C LYS A 78 0.31 0.77 9.05
N GLN A 79 -0.84 1.24 8.58
CA GLN A 79 -1.57 0.59 7.47
C GLN A 79 -0.81 0.69 6.15
N ALA A 80 -0.23 1.85 5.85
CA ALA A 80 0.58 2.06 4.66
C ALA A 80 1.84 1.18 4.69
N GLN A 81 2.49 1.05 5.84
CA GLN A 81 3.63 0.14 6.00
C GLN A 81 3.24 -1.31 5.73
N LEU A 82 2.15 -1.79 6.35
CA LEU A 82 1.67 -3.16 6.11
C LEU A 82 1.29 -3.38 4.64
N TRP A 83 0.68 -2.37 4.00
CA TRP A 83 0.32 -2.43 2.59
C TRP A 83 1.55 -2.56 1.69
N VAL A 84 2.60 -1.75 1.90
CA VAL A 84 3.83 -1.85 1.08
C VAL A 84 4.58 -3.16 1.32
N GLN A 85 4.58 -3.68 2.55
CA GLN A 85 5.16 -4.98 2.89
C GLN A 85 4.44 -6.11 2.14
N GLY A 86 3.11 -6.12 2.17
CA GLY A 86 2.30 -7.08 1.43
C GLY A 86 2.48 -6.98 -0.08
N LEU A 87 2.49 -5.76 -0.63
CA LEU A 87 2.65 -5.52 -2.05
C LEU A 87 4.04 -5.94 -2.55
N SER A 88 5.08 -5.66 -1.76
CA SER A 88 6.45 -6.08 -2.08
C SER A 88 6.57 -7.60 -2.05
N ALA A 89 6.03 -8.27 -1.03
CA ALA A 89 5.99 -9.73 -0.98
C ALA A 89 5.26 -10.32 -2.21
N LEU A 90 4.06 -9.84 -2.55
CA LEU A 90 3.31 -10.28 -3.73
C LEU A 90 4.11 -10.08 -5.03
N SER A 91 4.82 -8.96 -5.17
CA SER A 91 5.62 -8.63 -6.36
C SER A 91 6.83 -9.56 -6.54
N HIS A 92 7.32 -10.17 -5.46
CA HIS A 92 8.37 -11.18 -5.52
C HIS A 92 7.81 -12.58 -5.83
N PHE A 93 6.57 -12.87 -5.45
CA PHE A 93 5.89 -14.12 -5.79
C PHE A 93 5.46 -14.23 -7.25
N SER A 94 5.15 -13.10 -7.90
CA SER A 94 4.64 -13.09 -9.28
C SER A 94 5.73 -13.10 -10.37
N LYS A 95 7.01 -13.18 -9.99
CA LYS A 95 8.15 -13.29 -10.90
C LYS A 95 8.65 -14.72 -10.96
#